data_AF-A0A350SSQ6-F1
#
_entry.id   AF-A0A350SSQ6-F1
#
_cell.length_a   1.000
_cell.length_b   1.000
_cell.length_c   1.000
_cell.angle_alpha   90.00
_cell.angle_beta   90.00
_cell.angle_gamma   90.00
#
_symmetry.space_group_name_H-M   'P 1'
#
loop_
_entity.id
_entity.type
_entity.pdbx_description
1 polymer ?
#
loop_
_entity_poly.entity_id
_entity_poly.type
_entity_poly.pdbx_seq_one_letter_code
_entity_poly.pdbx_strand_id
1 'polypeptide(L)'
;MWLLVAREPRANAPHWAGRRWLAVIDAVVWPLFGLFLLSRIDAPVGIIGPMVYAIALLISAERIHRAVWVNHRYWFTTWLWGRVVAVLLVIGLMLKLAASV
;
A
#
# COMPACT_ATOMS: atom_id res chain seq x y z
N MET A 1 3.59 -5.37 -35.64
CA MET A 1 2.67 -6.34 -35.02
C MET A 1 2.58 -6.03 -33.52
N TRP A 2 1.37 -5.82 -33.00
CA TRP A 2 1.17 -5.57 -31.58
C TRP A 2 0.96 -6.90 -30.86
N LEU A 3 1.86 -7.23 -29.92
CA LEU A 3 1.80 -8.46 -29.15
C LEU A 3 1.00 -8.17 -27.88
N LEU A 4 -0.31 -8.47 -27.92
CA LEU A 4 -1.19 -8.37 -26.77
C LEU A 4 -0.94 -9.57 -25.85
N VAL A 5 -0.11 -9.36 -24.83
CA VAL A 5 0.10 -10.34 -23.76
C VAL A 5 -1.07 -10.26 -22.79
N ALA A 6 -2.10 -11.06 -23.03
CA ALA A 6 -3.17 -11.28 -22.06
C ALA A 6 -2.61 -12.18 -20.93
N ARG A 7 -2.32 -11.61 -19.76
CA ARG A 7 -2.00 -12.41 -18.58
C ARG A 7 -3.25 -13.13 -18.10
N GLU A 8 -3.13 -14.43 -17.81
CA GLU A 8 -4.20 -15.17 -17.15
C GLU A 8 -4.64 -14.46 -15.86
N PRO A 9 -5.95 -14.35 -15.61
CA PRO A 9 -6.45 -13.80 -14.35
C PRO A 9 -5.92 -14.66 -13.20
N ARG A 10 -5.25 -14.01 -12.23
CA ARG A 10 -4.77 -14.71 -11.03
C ARG A 10 -5.92 -15.42 -10.32
N ALA A 11 -5.62 -16.61 -9.81
CA ALA A 11 -6.56 -17.40 -9.04
C ALA A 11 -7.19 -16.59 -7.89
N ASN A 12 -8.49 -16.80 -7.68
CA ASN A 12 -9.23 -16.14 -6.60
C ASN A 12 -8.59 -16.48 -5.26
N ALA A 13 -8.39 -15.46 -4.41
CA ALA A 13 -7.83 -15.73 -3.10
C ALA A 13 -8.88 -16.32 -2.14
N PRO A 14 -8.48 -17.05 -1.10
CA PRO A 14 -9.38 -17.74 -0.18
C PRO A 14 -10.43 -16.81 0.45
N HIS A 15 -11.67 -17.30 0.57
CA HIS A 15 -12.77 -16.56 1.20
C HIS A 15 -12.82 -16.86 2.70
N TRP A 16 -12.69 -15.82 3.54
CA TRP A 16 -12.86 -15.91 4.99
C TRP A 16 -13.38 -14.59 5.56
N ALA A 17 -14.15 -14.65 6.65
CA ALA A 17 -14.97 -13.53 7.12
C ALA A 17 -14.19 -12.24 7.43
N GLY A 18 -12.97 -12.34 7.95
CA GLY A 18 -12.12 -11.19 8.31
C GLY A 18 -11.43 -10.50 7.14
N ARG A 19 -11.40 -11.13 5.95
CA ARG A 19 -10.62 -10.64 4.80
C ARG A 19 -11.07 -9.28 4.31
N ARG A 20 -12.38 -9.03 4.28
CA ARG A 20 -12.96 -7.78 3.78
C ARG A 20 -12.53 -6.58 4.62
N TRP A 21 -12.56 -6.71 5.94
CA TRP A 21 -12.15 -5.65 6.87
C TRP A 21 -10.65 -5.36 6.75
N LEU A 22 -9.82 -6.39 6.68
CA LEU A 22 -8.38 -6.23 6.44
C LEU A 22 -8.10 -5.55 5.10
N ALA A 23 -8.85 -5.87 4.04
CA ALA A 23 -8.65 -5.29 2.72
C ALA A 23 -9.03 -3.81 2.69
N VAL A 24 -10.07 -3.42 3.42
CA VAL A 24 -10.46 -2.01 3.62
C VAL A 24 -9.39 -1.27 4.41
N ILE A 25 -8.86 -1.86 5.48
CA ILE A 25 -7.77 -1.27 6.27
C ILE A 25 -6.53 -1.06 5.38
N ASP A 26 -6.09 -2.07 4.61
CA ASP A 26 -4.97 -1.94 3.67
C ASP A 26 -5.22 -0.87 2.59
N ALA A 27 -6.45 -0.79 2.07
CA ALA A 27 -6.84 0.20 1.07
C ALA A 27 -6.67 1.65 1.58
N VAL A 28 -6.87 1.88 2.87
CA VAL A 28 -6.80 3.21 3.51
C VAL A 28 -5.43 3.52 4.09
N VAL A 29 -4.79 2.54 4.75
CA VAL A 29 -3.50 2.73 5.42
C VAL A 29 -2.41 3.13 4.43
N TRP A 30 -2.39 2.54 3.23
CA TRP A 30 -1.33 2.83 2.27
C TRP A 30 -1.36 4.28 1.71
N PRO A 31 -2.50 4.80 1.23
CA PRO A 31 -2.62 6.22 0.87
C PRO A 31 -2.33 7.16 2.04
N LEU A 32 -2.86 6.85 3.24
CA LEU A 32 -2.62 7.68 4.42
C LEU A 32 -1.15 7.71 4.82
N PHE A 33 -0.44 6.60 4.69
CA PHE A 33 1.00 6.54 4.94
C PHE A 33 1.78 7.44 3.98
N GLY A 34 1.40 7.49 2.70
CA GLY A 34 1.98 8.43 1.74
C GLY A 34 1.75 9.89 2.12
N LEU A 35 0.54 10.23 2.58
CA LEU A 35 0.21 11.58 3.06
C LEU A 35 0.95 11.94 4.35
N PHE A 36 1.09 10.97 5.26
CA PHE A 36 1.91 11.12 6.46
C PHE A 36 3.35 11.47 6.10
N LEU A 37 3.98 10.73 5.17
CA LEU A 37 5.34 11.05 4.71
C LEU A 37 5.42 12.45 4.09
N LEU A 38 4.45 12.84 3.27
CA LEU A 38 4.38 14.17 2.68
C LEU A 38 4.31 15.27 3.74
N SER A 39 3.58 15.03 4.83
CA SER A 39 3.45 15.97 5.95
C SER A 39 4.76 16.20 6.73
N ARG A 40 5.78 15.34 6.54
CA ARG A 40 7.11 15.49 7.14
C ARG A 40 8.07 16.34 6.32
N ILE A 41 7.65 16.80 5.14
CA ILE A 41 8.47 17.66 4.27
C ILE A 41 8.27 19.11 4.72
N ASP A 42 9.32 19.73 5.25
CA ASP A 42 9.31 21.14 5.70
C ASP A 42 9.40 22.16 4.54
N ALA A 43 9.26 21.70 3.29
CA ALA A 43 9.34 22.54 2.11
C ALA A 43 7.94 22.99 1.64
N PRO A 44 7.78 24.23 1.14
CA PRO A 44 6.52 24.69 0.59
C PRO A 44 6.19 23.91 -0.70
N VAL A 45 5.29 22.95 -0.59
CA VAL A 45 4.88 22.08 -1.71
C VAL A 45 3.93 22.78 -2.70
N GLY A 46 3.35 23.92 -2.32
CA GLY A 46 2.41 24.67 -3.15
C GLY A 46 1.22 23.82 -3.61
N ILE A 47 0.83 23.94 -4.89
CA ILE A 47 -0.29 23.20 -5.52
C ILE A 47 -0.06 21.68 -5.51
N ILE A 48 1.20 21.22 -5.46
CA ILE A 48 1.54 19.80 -5.47
C ILE A 48 0.96 19.11 -4.23
N GLY A 49 0.94 19.78 -3.07
CA GLY A 49 0.37 19.23 -1.84
C GLY A 49 -1.09 18.80 -2.01
N PRO A 50 -2.04 19.74 -2.25
CA PRO A 50 -3.45 19.42 -2.48
C PRO A 50 -3.67 18.43 -3.64
N MET A 51 -2.87 18.50 -4.70
CA MET A 51 -2.94 17.54 -5.81
C MET A 51 -2.63 16.11 -5.34
N VAL A 52 -1.57 15.92 -4.56
CA VAL A 52 -1.22 14.61 -3.99
C VAL A 52 -2.30 14.11 -3.02
N TYR A 53 -2.90 15.00 -2.21
CA TYR A 53 -4.05 14.65 -1.38
C TYR A 53 -5.25 14.13 -2.21
N ALA A 54 -5.61 14.82 -3.29
CA ALA A 54 -6.70 14.40 -4.16
C ALA A 54 -6.42 13.05 -4.84
N ILE A 55 -5.18 12.86 -5.33
CA ILE A 55 -4.75 11.59 -5.93
C ILE A 55 -4.80 10.46 -4.90
N ALA A 56 -4.29 10.69 -3.68
CA ALA A 56 -4.32 9.69 -2.61
C ALA A 56 -5.76 9.30 -2.24
N LEU A 57 -6.68 10.27 -2.23
CA LEU A 57 -8.11 10.02 -1.98
C LEU A 57 -8.73 9.16 -3.09
N LEU A 58 -8.45 9.48 -4.37
CA LEU A 58 -8.95 8.71 -5.51
C LEU A 58 -8.42 7.27 -5.48
N ILE A 59 -7.12 7.08 -5.21
CA ILE A 59 -6.51 5.76 -5.06
C ILE A 59 -7.17 4.99 -3.91
N SER A 60 -7.39 5.65 -2.76
CA SER A 60 -8.06 5.05 -1.61
C SER A 60 -9.48 4.59 -1.97
N ALA A 61 -10.26 5.45 -2.62
CA ALA A 61 -11.63 5.16 -3.04
C ALA A 61 -11.70 3.98 -4.02
N GLU A 62 -10.84 3.95 -5.04
CA GLU A 62 -10.76 2.84 -6.00
C GLU A 62 -10.40 1.52 -5.30
N ARG A 63 -9.46 1.57 -4.36
CA ARG A 63 -9.03 0.41 -3.59
C ARG A 63 -10.11 -0.08 -2.63
N ILE A 64 -10.86 0.81 -1.99
CA ILE A 64 -12.01 0.46 -1.15
C ILE A 64 -13.11 -0.19 -2.01
N HIS A 65 -13.43 0.40 -3.16
CA HIS A 65 -14.40 -0.18 -4.10
C HIS A 65 -13.99 -1.61 -4.49
N ARG A 66 -12.73 -1.83 -4.86
CA ARG A 66 -12.21 -3.18 -5.16
C ARG A 66 -12.22 -4.10 -3.94
N ALA A 67 -11.84 -3.61 -2.76
CA ALA A 67 -11.82 -4.40 -1.52
C ALA A 67 -13.23 -4.87 -1.13
N VAL A 68 -14.26 -4.09 -1.45
CA VAL A 68 -15.62 -4.37 -1.02
C VAL A 68 -16.45 -5.08 -2.10
N TRP A 69 -16.37 -4.68 -3.37
CA TRP A 69 -17.17 -5.24 -4.48
C TRP A 69 -16.44 -6.40 -5.18
N VAL A 70 -15.11 -6.43 -5.15
CA VAL A 70 -14.28 -7.41 -5.88
C VAL A 70 -13.25 -8.05 -4.94
N ASN A 71 -13.62 -8.25 -3.68
CA ASN A 71 -12.72 -8.75 -2.63
C ASN A 71 -12.01 -10.07 -3.01
N HIS A 72 -12.70 -10.94 -3.76
CA HIS A 72 -12.14 -12.21 -4.23
C HIS A 72 -10.84 -12.04 -5.04
N ARG A 73 -10.69 -10.91 -5.77
CA ARG A 73 -9.48 -10.53 -6.53
C ARG A 73 -8.55 -9.56 -5.79
N TYR A 74 -8.90 -9.11 -4.59
CA TYR A 74 -8.09 -8.14 -3.86
C TYR A 74 -6.89 -8.81 -3.19
N TRP A 75 -5.69 -8.36 -3.53
CA TRP A 75 -4.42 -8.80 -2.94
C TRP A 75 -3.84 -7.69 -2.09
N PHE A 76 -3.50 -8.02 -0.84
CA PHE A 76 -2.96 -7.08 0.14
C PHE A 76 -1.64 -6.48 -0.35
N THR A 77 -1.60 -5.17 -0.57
CA THR A 77 -0.33 -4.50 -0.90
C THR A 77 0.56 -4.38 0.33
N THR A 78 -0.03 -4.33 1.53
CA THR A 78 0.71 -4.38 2.81
C THR A 78 1.58 -5.61 2.93
N TRP A 79 1.22 -6.74 2.31
CA TRP A 79 2.04 -7.94 2.41
C TRP A 79 3.35 -7.83 1.61
N LEU A 80 3.29 -7.20 0.42
CA LEU A 80 4.46 -7.04 -0.42
C LEU A 80 5.45 -6.05 0.19
N TRP A 81 4.95 -4.90 0.68
CA TRP A 81 5.79 -3.87 1.29
C TRP A 81 6.15 -4.15 2.74
N GLY A 82 5.26 -4.77 3.51
CA GLY A 82 5.51 -5.14 4.90
C GLY A 82 6.70 -6.08 5.04
N ARG A 83 6.89 -7.01 4.10
CA ARG A 83 8.09 -7.87 4.07
C ARG A 83 9.37 -7.05 3.85
N VAL A 84 9.36 -6.09 2.92
CA VAL A 84 10.53 -5.22 2.66
C VAL A 84 10.83 -4.35 3.87
N VAL A 85 9.83 -3.72 4.46
CA VAL A 85 9.98 -2.88 5.67
C VAL A 85 10.49 -3.71 6.85
N ALA A 86 9.96 -4.90 7.08
CA ALA A 86 10.41 -5.78 8.15
C ALA A 86 11.89 -6.17 7.98
N VAL A 87 12.32 -6.51 6.76
CA VAL A 87 13.73 -6.80 6.46
C VAL A 87 14.60 -5.58 6.75
N LEU A 88 14.20 -4.38 6.31
CA LEU A 88 14.94 -3.15 6.57
C LEU A 88 15.03 -2.83 8.08
N LEU A 89 13.96 -3.06 8.84
CA LEU A 89 13.97 -2.87 10.30
C LEU A 89 14.91 -3.86 11.00
N VAL A 90 14.94 -5.12 10.58
CA VAL A 90 15.88 -6.12 11.12
C VAL A 90 17.31 -5.70 10.85
N ILE A 91 17.62 -5.26 9.62
CA ILE A 91 18.96 -4.74 9.27
C ILE A 91 19.31 -3.54 10.15
N GLY A 92 18.40 -2.56 10.28
CA GLY A 92 18.62 -1.38 11.12
C GLY A 92 18.84 -1.73 12.60
N LEU A 93 18.11 -2.71 13.13
CA LEU A 93 18.28 -3.20 14.50
C LEU A 93 19.65 -3.85 14.69
N MET A 94 20.08 -4.72 13.76
CA MET A 94 21.39 -5.36 13.81
C MET A 94 22.53 -4.33 13.77
N LEU A 95 22.43 -3.33 12.89
CA LEU A 95 23.41 -2.24 12.81
C LEU A 95 23.47 -1.43 14.11
N LYS A 96 22.31 -1.11 14.70
CA LYS A 96 22.23 -0.39 15.97
C LYS A 96 22.89 -1.17 17.11
N LEU A 97 22.62 -2.47 17.18
CA LEU A 97 23.23 -3.35 18.18
C LEU A 97 24.74 -3.45 18.00
N ALA A 98 25.22 -3.62 16.76
CA ALA A 98 26.64 -3.68 16.45
C ALA A 98 27.38 -2.37 16.76
N ALA A 99 26.75 -1.21 16.52
CA ALA A 99 27.32 0.10 16.83
C ALA A 99 27.27 0.44 18.34
N SER A 100 26.48 -0.30 19.14
CA SER A 100 26.39 -0.14 20.59
C SER A 100 27.29 -1.08 21.39
N VAL A 101 28.06 -1.94 20.71
CA VAL A 101 29.14 -2.78 21.26
C VAL A 101 30.47 -2.06 21.08
#